data_AF-A0A5C6AN29-F1
#
_entry.id   AF-A0A5C6AN29-F1
#
_cell.length_a   1.000
_cell.length_b   1.000
_cell.length_c   1.000
_cell.angle_alpha   90.00
_cell.angle_beta   90.00
_cell.angle_gamma   90.00
#
_symmetry.space_group_name_H-M   'P 1'
#
loop_
_entity.id
_entity.type
_entity.pdbx_description
1 polymer ?
#
loop_
_entity_poly.entity_id
_entity_poly.type
_entity_poly.pdbx_seq_one_letter_code
_entity_poly.pdbx_strand_id
1 'polypeptide(L)'
;MVRALYSTGIDIQMTPSSEINMPTTPRDATIEPASKIGNPPESRDVRISAGEISIIQKLTPLAVGLIGTGVFYAFLYAVNWAPLNRYFLGHPVAVAATTLFCIAVSILAFKAMQTASQRTAMRMLRDDDLMPPPEDAADRSPTEIWQRQNNAGLIARSWQTALAELPEATRHSRIVSRLDEILTRQSHRTTTGDLPEDLRELSIRDADDAHDSLGLIRIIVWAIPMLGFLGTVIGITQTLGGLDFTDGTAAVDRLKSGLYVAFDTTAIGLVLSVVAIFLQFPVERGQQSLLADIDARVRKLVSAGLPSDDPGDSQTELVTHLCRGIEVAIAQSLSTQAKLWQETIEEAQAAWRTQHQEGAEQFRRLLQAAMQPALTHHADRIEQTIGKLDGAASSVNLALREQTAAWRDALQETAIEVQTHRRTLLTHVEAMTTLATRQTQASEHEFKATDIDPAMAKAMTTLARAVDILSTRLPEKNAPRVVDASAANASEPVESARDQRLGRAA
;
A
#
# COMPACT_ATOMS: atom_id res chain seq x y z
N MET A 1 2.08 35.01 -12.59
CA MET A 1 2.94 34.06 -13.34
C MET A 1 2.07 32.93 -13.91
N VAL A 2 1.07 33.29 -14.73
CA VAL A 2 0.06 32.39 -15.35
C VAL A 2 -0.17 32.81 -16.82
N ARG A 3 0.88 33.29 -17.50
CA ARG A 3 0.78 33.77 -18.89
C ARG A 3 2.11 33.70 -19.63
N ALA A 4 2.72 32.50 -19.66
CA ALA A 4 4.00 32.27 -20.34
C ALA A 4 4.18 30.82 -20.85
N LEU A 5 3.11 30.16 -21.29
CA LEU A 5 3.17 28.79 -21.85
C LEU A 5 2.33 28.63 -23.12
N TYR A 6 2.35 29.62 -24.02
CA TYR A 6 1.77 29.51 -25.36
C TYR A 6 2.66 30.22 -26.38
N SER A 7 3.84 29.66 -26.65
CA SER A 7 4.68 30.04 -27.79
C SER A 7 5.90 29.13 -27.86
N THR A 8 5.73 27.93 -28.41
CA THR A 8 6.81 27.26 -29.16
C THR A 8 6.20 26.11 -29.94
N GLY A 9 5.95 26.35 -31.23
CA GLY A 9 5.61 25.32 -32.19
C GLY A 9 6.83 24.45 -32.47
N ILE A 10 6.63 23.14 -32.41
CA ILE A 10 7.52 22.15 -33.00
C ILE A 10 6.64 21.19 -33.81
N ASP A 11 6.91 21.19 -35.11
CA ASP A 11 6.35 20.33 -36.15
C ASP A 11 6.52 18.84 -35.80
N ILE A 12 5.43 18.07 -35.88
CA ILE A 12 5.49 16.61 -35.87
C ILE A 12 4.93 16.12 -37.20
N GLN A 13 5.83 15.74 -38.09
CA GLN A 13 5.54 15.11 -39.38
C GLN A 13 4.86 13.75 -39.19
N MET A 14 3.69 13.60 -39.81
CA MET A 14 2.99 12.34 -40.06
C MET A 14 3.83 11.38 -40.92
N THR A 15 3.90 10.11 -40.52
CA THR A 15 4.19 8.98 -41.41
C THR A 15 3.06 7.94 -41.28
N PRO A 16 2.66 7.26 -42.38
CA PRO A 16 1.36 6.61 -42.47
C PRO A 16 1.33 5.17 -41.94
N SER A 17 0.16 4.85 -41.39
CA SER A 17 -0.49 3.56 -41.11
C SER A 17 0.18 2.28 -41.62
N SER A 18 0.49 1.37 -40.70
CA SER A 18 0.66 -0.06 -40.99
C SER A 18 -0.61 -0.81 -40.58
N GLU A 19 -1.29 -1.38 -41.58
CA GLU A 19 -2.45 -2.27 -41.42
C GLU A 19 -2.04 -3.55 -40.69
N ILE A 20 -2.70 -3.82 -39.56
CA ILE A 20 -2.62 -5.10 -38.88
C ILE A 20 -3.52 -6.08 -39.62
N ASN A 21 -2.88 -7.04 -40.29
CA ASN A 21 -3.49 -8.09 -41.10
C ASN A 21 -4.20 -9.11 -40.19
N MET A 22 -5.53 -9.18 -40.24
CA MET A 22 -6.30 -10.30 -39.66
C MET A 22 -6.20 -11.53 -40.58
N PRO A 23 -5.91 -12.74 -40.07
CA PRO A 23 -6.03 -13.93 -40.87
C PRO A 23 -7.50 -14.36 -40.98
N THR A 24 -7.91 -14.54 -42.22
CA THR A 24 -9.22 -14.99 -42.69
C THR A 24 -9.48 -16.47 -42.35
N THR A 25 -10.71 -16.76 -41.92
CA THR A 25 -11.30 -18.12 -41.88
C THR A 25 -11.34 -18.76 -43.27
N PRO A 26 -11.06 -20.08 -43.37
CA PRO A 26 -11.62 -20.91 -44.43
C PRO A 26 -12.69 -21.88 -43.89
N ARG A 27 -13.84 -21.91 -44.57
CA ARG A 27 -14.89 -22.95 -44.46
C ARG A 27 -14.50 -24.18 -45.29
N ASP A 28 -15.01 -25.32 -44.81
CA ASP A 28 -15.19 -26.63 -45.46
C ASP A 28 -13.97 -27.51 -45.74
N ALA A 29 -13.81 -28.53 -44.87
CA ALA A 29 -13.43 -29.88 -45.28
C ALA A 29 -13.97 -30.92 -44.28
N THR A 30 -14.96 -31.69 -44.73
CA THR A 30 -15.55 -32.89 -44.11
C THR A 30 -14.53 -34.03 -44.01
N ILE A 31 -14.28 -34.57 -42.81
CA ILE A 31 -13.76 -35.95 -42.60
C ILE A 31 -14.41 -36.57 -41.34
N GLU A 32 -14.81 -37.84 -41.49
CA GLU A 32 -15.60 -38.75 -40.66
C GLU A 32 -15.03 -39.14 -39.25
N PRO A 33 -15.82 -39.86 -38.41
CA PRO A 33 -15.75 -39.78 -36.95
C PRO A 33 -14.77 -40.79 -36.31
N ALA A 34 -14.01 -40.32 -35.32
CA ALA A 34 -13.23 -41.18 -34.44
C ALA A 34 -13.96 -41.45 -33.12
N SER A 35 -14.02 -42.73 -32.81
CA SER A 35 -14.64 -43.43 -31.69
C SER A 35 -14.34 -42.93 -30.28
N LYS A 36 -15.40 -42.99 -29.45
CA LYS A 36 -15.42 -43.43 -28.04
C LYS A 36 -14.35 -42.84 -27.10
N ILE A 37 -14.70 -41.73 -26.45
CA ILE A 37 -14.26 -41.44 -25.09
C ILE A 37 -15.53 -41.31 -24.24
N GLY A 38 -15.65 -42.16 -23.23
CA GLY A 38 -16.87 -42.34 -22.44
C GLY A 38 -17.24 -41.11 -21.63
N ASN A 39 -18.53 -40.75 -21.68
CA ASN A 39 -19.14 -39.86 -20.69
C ASN A 39 -19.11 -40.55 -19.31
N PRO A 40 -18.80 -39.82 -18.22
CA PRO A 40 -19.01 -40.34 -16.88
C PRO A 40 -20.52 -40.56 -16.65
N PRO A 41 -20.91 -41.49 -15.75
CA PRO A 41 -22.30 -41.86 -15.56
C PRO A 41 -23.08 -40.65 -15.04
N GLU A 42 -24.11 -40.27 -15.78
CA GLU A 42 -25.14 -39.33 -15.39
C GLU A 42 -25.83 -39.89 -14.14
N SER A 43 -25.41 -39.44 -12.95
CA SER A 43 -26.21 -39.57 -11.75
C SER A 43 -27.48 -38.77 -11.99
N ARG A 44 -28.60 -39.47 -12.15
CA ARG A 44 -29.95 -38.90 -12.06
C ARG A 44 -30.18 -38.41 -10.64
N ASP A 45 -29.52 -37.31 -10.29
CA ASP A 45 -29.91 -36.49 -9.16
C ASP A 45 -31.23 -35.85 -9.57
N VAL A 46 -32.31 -36.34 -8.95
CA VAL A 46 -33.63 -35.71 -9.00
C VAL A 46 -33.48 -34.36 -8.32
N ARG A 47 -33.02 -33.35 -9.08
CA ARG A 47 -33.10 -31.94 -8.70
C ARG A 47 -34.58 -31.56 -8.77
N ILE A 48 -35.31 -31.87 -7.70
CA ILE A 48 -36.63 -31.29 -7.46
C ILE A 48 -36.43 -29.78 -7.53
N SER A 49 -37.03 -29.15 -8.54
CA SER A 49 -36.87 -27.72 -8.77
C SER A 49 -37.43 -26.95 -7.57
N ALA A 50 -36.78 -25.86 -7.13
CA ALA A 50 -37.23 -25.08 -5.96
C ALA A 50 -38.72 -24.65 -6.05
N GLY A 51 -39.25 -24.53 -7.27
CA GLY A 51 -40.68 -24.32 -7.53
C GLY A 51 -41.58 -25.50 -7.13
N GLU A 52 -41.15 -26.74 -7.38
CA GLU A 52 -41.90 -27.96 -6.99
C GLU A 52 -41.95 -28.11 -5.46
N ILE A 53 -40.86 -27.79 -4.76
CA ILE A 53 -40.81 -27.82 -3.28
C ILE A 53 -41.80 -26.81 -2.67
N SER A 54 -41.88 -25.61 -3.25
CA SER A 54 -42.83 -24.56 -2.81
C SER A 54 -44.28 -24.97 -3.02
N ILE A 55 -44.59 -25.61 -4.16
CA ILE A 55 -45.94 -26.11 -4.45
C ILE A 55 -46.32 -27.23 -3.48
N ILE A 56 -45.42 -28.18 -3.22
CA ILE A 56 -45.65 -29.28 -2.28
C ILE A 56 -45.94 -28.73 -0.88
N GLN A 57 -45.15 -27.76 -0.40
CA GLN A 57 -45.37 -27.14 0.92
C GLN A 57 -46.72 -26.43 1.03
N LYS A 58 -47.19 -25.78 -0.04
CA LYS A 58 -48.51 -25.12 -0.07
C LYS A 58 -49.68 -26.11 -0.16
N LEU A 59 -49.52 -27.23 -0.86
CA LEU A 59 -50.56 -28.24 -1.03
C LEU A 59 -50.64 -29.26 0.12
N THR A 60 -49.56 -29.43 0.87
CA THR A 60 -49.51 -30.34 2.04
C THR A 60 -50.65 -30.11 3.04
N PRO A 61 -50.90 -28.88 3.55
CA PRO A 61 -51.98 -28.68 4.52
C PRO A 61 -53.38 -28.93 3.95
N LEU A 62 -53.56 -28.72 2.64
CA LEU A 62 -54.82 -29.05 1.95
C LEU A 62 -55.04 -30.56 1.89
N ALA A 63 -54.01 -31.32 1.50
CA ALA A 63 -54.06 -32.78 1.47
C ALA A 63 -54.30 -33.38 2.87
N VAL A 64 -53.61 -32.85 3.89
CA VAL A 64 -53.83 -33.24 5.29
C VAL A 64 -55.26 -32.93 5.74
N GLY A 65 -55.82 -31.80 5.29
CA GLY A 65 -57.22 -31.44 5.56
C GLY A 65 -58.22 -32.43 4.93
N LEU A 66 -57.98 -32.85 3.69
CA LEU A 66 -58.79 -33.86 3.00
C LEU A 66 -58.68 -35.24 3.67
N ILE A 67 -57.48 -35.66 4.03
CA ILE A 67 -57.26 -36.91 4.78
C ILE A 67 -57.95 -36.83 6.14
N GLY A 68 -57.80 -35.70 6.85
CA GLY A 68 -58.47 -35.45 8.13
C GLY A 68 -59.99 -35.50 8.02
N THR A 69 -60.55 -35.03 6.91
CA THR A 69 -61.98 -35.20 6.61
C THR A 69 -62.35 -36.68 6.50
N GLY A 70 -61.57 -37.48 5.77
CA GLY A 70 -61.78 -38.91 5.66
C GLY A 70 -61.72 -39.63 7.01
N VAL A 71 -60.74 -39.28 7.85
CA VAL A 71 -60.61 -39.80 9.22
C VAL A 71 -61.81 -39.40 10.08
N PHE A 72 -62.26 -38.15 9.98
CA PHE A 72 -63.44 -37.66 10.70
C PHE A 72 -64.69 -38.46 10.32
N TYR A 73 -64.94 -38.69 9.03
CA TYR A 73 -66.08 -39.51 8.61
C TYR A 73 -65.93 -40.99 8.98
N ALA A 74 -64.73 -41.56 8.91
CA ALA A 74 -64.48 -42.92 9.38
C ALA A 74 -64.81 -43.07 10.88
N PHE A 75 -64.46 -42.06 11.68
CA PHE A 75 -64.83 -42.00 13.10
C PHE A 75 -66.34 -41.87 13.30
N LEU A 76 -67.02 -41.02 12.51
CA LEU A 76 -68.48 -40.89 12.57
C LEU A 76 -69.18 -42.23 12.30
N TYR A 77 -68.75 -42.97 11.27
CA TYR A 77 -69.28 -44.30 10.97
C TYR A 77 -69.01 -45.32 12.07
N ALA A 78 -67.84 -45.25 12.73
CA ALA A 78 -67.50 -46.15 13.84
C ALA A 78 -68.31 -45.90 15.11
N VAL A 79 -68.53 -44.64 15.47
CA VAL A 79 -69.29 -44.25 16.68
C VAL A 79 -70.80 -44.42 16.47
N ASN A 80 -71.28 -44.20 15.24
CA ASN A 80 -72.68 -44.37 14.82
C ASN A 80 -73.72 -43.71 15.77
N TRP A 81 -73.41 -42.51 16.27
CA TRP A 81 -74.32 -41.78 17.16
C TRP A 81 -75.34 -40.98 16.35
N ALA A 82 -76.63 -41.17 16.65
CA ALA A 82 -77.73 -40.65 15.83
C ALA A 82 -77.72 -39.13 15.60
N PRO A 83 -77.41 -38.26 16.60
CA PRO A 83 -77.30 -36.82 16.37
C PRO A 83 -76.17 -36.44 15.41
N LEU A 84 -75.00 -37.08 15.51
CA LEU A 84 -73.86 -36.80 14.63
C LEU A 84 -74.17 -37.18 13.18
N ASN A 85 -74.76 -38.36 12.97
CA ASN A 85 -75.16 -38.79 11.64
C ASN A 85 -76.20 -37.82 11.03
N ARG A 86 -77.13 -37.32 11.83
CA ARG A 86 -78.13 -36.33 11.39
C ARG A 86 -77.48 -35.02 10.91
N TYR A 87 -76.56 -34.45 11.68
CA TYR A 87 -75.96 -33.15 11.34
C TYR A 87 -74.88 -33.22 10.25
N PHE A 88 -74.06 -34.28 10.23
CA PHE A 88 -72.89 -34.36 9.34
C PHE A 88 -73.12 -35.21 8.08
N LEU A 89 -73.99 -36.23 8.14
CA LEU A 89 -74.29 -37.11 7.00
C LEU A 89 -75.67 -36.84 6.37
N GLY A 90 -76.49 -35.97 6.98
CA GLY A 90 -77.87 -35.75 6.56
C GLY A 90 -78.05 -35.06 5.20
N HIS A 91 -77.05 -34.32 4.72
CA HIS A 91 -77.13 -33.61 3.43
C HIS A 91 -75.73 -33.37 2.83
N PRO A 92 -75.55 -33.45 1.49
CA PRO A 92 -74.24 -33.24 0.85
C PRO A 92 -73.63 -31.86 1.13
N VAL A 93 -74.46 -30.85 1.38
CA VAL A 93 -73.99 -29.50 1.74
C VAL A 93 -73.36 -29.48 3.14
N ALA A 94 -73.90 -30.22 4.10
CA ALA A 94 -73.28 -30.36 5.42
C ALA A 94 -71.93 -31.07 5.29
N VAL A 95 -71.82 -32.04 4.39
CA VAL A 95 -70.55 -32.71 4.09
C VAL A 95 -69.54 -31.72 3.52
N ALA A 96 -69.93 -30.92 2.52
CA ALA A 96 -69.06 -29.90 1.93
C ALA A 96 -68.59 -28.86 2.96
N ALA A 97 -69.49 -28.36 3.81
CA ALA A 97 -69.16 -27.41 4.88
C ALA A 97 -68.16 -28.00 5.89
N THR A 98 -68.34 -29.28 6.25
CA THR A 98 -67.44 -30.00 7.15
C THR A 98 -66.07 -30.26 6.53
N THR A 99 -66.01 -30.60 5.25
CA THR A 99 -64.75 -30.75 4.51
C THR A 99 -63.96 -29.43 4.48
N LEU A 100 -64.63 -28.33 4.14
CA LEU A 100 -64.02 -27.00 4.17
C LEU A 100 -63.53 -26.63 5.57
N PHE A 101 -64.32 -26.93 6.61
CA PHE A 101 -63.92 -26.73 8.00
C PHE A 101 -62.66 -27.53 8.36
N CYS A 102 -62.60 -28.82 8.01
CA CYS A 102 -61.43 -29.66 8.27
C CYS A 102 -60.17 -29.14 7.53
N ILE A 103 -60.33 -28.65 6.30
CA ILE A 103 -59.25 -28.00 5.55
C ILE A 103 -58.79 -26.73 6.27
N ALA A 104 -59.71 -25.86 6.71
CA ALA A 104 -59.37 -24.65 7.43
C ALA A 104 -58.61 -24.95 8.73
N VAL A 105 -59.08 -25.93 9.53
CA VAL A 105 -58.43 -26.37 10.76
C VAL A 105 -57.02 -26.90 10.47
N SER A 106 -56.83 -27.69 9.42
CA SER A 106 -55.52 -28.21 9.01
C SER A 106 -54.55 -27.08 8.66
N ILE A 107 -54.97 -26.11 7.85
CA ILE A 107 -54.14 -24.96 7.48
C ILE A 107 -53.80 -24.12 8.71
N LEU A 108 -54.79 -23.84 9.57
CA LEU A 108 -54.60 -23.09 10.82
C LEU A 108 -53.62 -23.80 11.77
N ALA A 109 -53.73 -25.12 11.93
CA ALA A 109 -52.82 -25.91 12.74
C ALA A 109 -51.37 -25.82 12.22
N PHE A 110 -51.20 -25.92 10.90
CA PHE A 110 -49.88 -25.80 10.28
C PHE A 110 -49.28 -24.40 10.47
N LYS A 111 -50.09 -23.35 10.29
CA LYS A 111 -49.68 -21.95 10.57
C LYS A 111 -49.34 -21.73 12.03
N ALA A 112 -50.10 -22.31 12.96
CA ALA A 112 -49.82 -22.26 14.39
C ALA A 112 -48.48 -22.92 14.72
N MET A 113 -48.23 -24.13 14.20
CA MET A 113 -46.95 -24.85 14.38
C MET A 113 -45.78 -24.08 13.78
N GLN A 114 -45.93 -23.52 12.57
CA GLN A 114 -44.90 -22.71 11.92
C GLN A 114 -44.56 -21.46 12.75
N THR A 115 -45.58 -20.76 13.25
CA THR A 115 -45.41 -19.57 14.09
C THR A 115 -44.74 -19.92 15.41
N ALA A 116 -45.13 -21.04 16.04
CA ALA A 116 -44.51 -21.53 17.27
C ALA A 116 -43.05 -21.96 17.07
N SER A 117 -42.76 -22.64 15.96
CA SER A 117 -41.40 -23.03 15.56
C SER A 117 -40.51 -21.80 15.34
N GLN A 118 -41.00 -20.81 14.59
CA GLN A 118 -40.28 -19.54 14.36
C GLN A 118 -40.04 -18.78 15.65
N ARG A 119 -41.04 -18.71 16.54
CA ARG A 119 -40.89 -18.06 17.85
C ARG A 119 -39.85 -18.77 18.72
N THR A 120 -39.81 -20.10 18.68
CA THR A 120 -38.84 -20.89 19.42
C THR A 120 -37.44 -20.70 18.86
N ALA A 121 -37.27 -20.78 17.54
CA ALA A 121 -36.00 -20.52 16.86
C ALA A 121 -35.47 -19.10 17.18
N MET A 122 -36.34 -18.09 17.13
CA MET A 122 -36.00 -16.72 17.49
C MET A 122 -35.52 -16.57 18.94
N ARG A 123 -36.10 -17.33 19.89
CA ARG A 123 -35.70 -17.30 21.31
C ARG A 123 -34.37 -18.01 21.57
N MET A 124 -34.01 -18.99 20.74
CA MET A 124 -32.72 -19.69 20.85
C MET A 124 -31.55 -18.84 20.36
N LEU A 125 -31.80 -17.96 19.38
CA LEU A 125 -30.86 -16.98 18.86
C LEU A 125 -30.52 -15.94 19.94
N ARG A 126 -29.25 -15.79 20.32
CA ARG A 126 -28.81 -14.74 21.25
C ARG A 126 -28.62 -13.42 20.50
N ASP A 127 -28.85 -12.30 21.18
CA ASP A 127 -28.61 -10.96 20.59
C ASP A 127 -27.12 -10.79 20.22
N ASP A 128 -26.22 -11.32 21.05
CA ASP A 128 -24.76 -11.23 20.85
C ASP A 128 -24.29 -11.89 19.55
N ASP A 129 -24.91 -13.01 19.15
CA ASP A 129 -24.58 -13.74 17.91
C ASP A 129 -25.05 -12.99 16.65
N LEU A 130 -25.98 -12.05 16.83
CA LEU A 130 -26.56 -11.25 15.75
C LEU A 130 -25.93 -9.86 15.66
N MET A 131 -25.09 -9.46 16.61
CA MET A 131 -24.41 -8.17 16.60
C MET A 131 -23.18 -8.20 15.69
N PRO A 132 -22.71 -7.04 15.21
CA PRO A 132 -21.44 -6.97 14.52
C PRO A 132 -20.32 -7.55 15.43
N PRO A 133 -19.33 -8.25 14.87
CA PRO A 133 -18.32 -8.95 15.65
C PRO A 133 -17.59 -7.97 16.59
N PRO A 134 -17.35 -8.33 17.87
CA PRO A 134 -16.52 -7.54 18.77
C PRO A 134 -15.09 -7.55 18.23
N GLU A 135 -14.47 -6.39 18.14
CA GLU A 135 -13.21 -6.26 17.42
C GLU A 135 -12.08 -5.68 18.28
N ASP A 136 -10.90 -6.26 18.10
CA ASP A 136 -9.67 -5.87 18.77
C ASP A 136 -9.20 -4.48 18.27
N ALA A 137 -9.17 -3.53 19.20
CA ALA A 137 -8.80 -2.13 18.95
C ALA A 137 -7.27 -1.90 18.84
N ALA A 138 -6.45 -2.95 18.98
CA ALA A 138 -5.03 -2.81 19.28
C ALA A 138 -4.17 -2.26 18.13
N ASP A 139 -4.55 -2.51 16.86
CA ASP A 139 -3.67 -2.24 15.70
C ASP A 139 -4.24 -1.27 14.64
N ARG A 140 -5.28 -0.50 14.95
CA ARG A 140 -6.00 0.33 13.96
C ARG A 140 -5.46 1.74 13.81
N SER A 141 -5.46 2.23 12.57
CA SER A 141 -5.16 3.63 12.29
C SER A 141 -6.29 4.55 12.82
N PRO A 142 -5.97 5.79 13.23
CA PRO A 142 -6.97 6.76 13.69
C PRO A 142 -8.11 7.02 12.69
N THR A 143 -7.83 6.92 11.38
CA THR A 143 -8.84 7.10 10.32
C THR A 143 -9.83 5.94 10.25
N GLU A 144 -9.39 4.69 10.45
CA GLU A 144 -10.28 3.53 10.47
C GLU A 144 -11.23 3.56 11.67
N ILE A 145 -10.74 4.02 12.82
CA ILE A 145 -11.55 4.20 14.03
C ILE A 145 -12.64 5.25 13.77
N TRP A 146 -12.27 6.39 13.17
CA TRP A 146 -13.23 7.44 12.84
C TRP A 146 -14.26 7.00 11.79
N GLN A 147 -13.82 6.33 10.72
CA GLN A 147 -14.74 5.83 9.68
C GLN A 147 -15.72 4.81 10.25
N ARG A 148 -15.28 3.93 11.15
CA ARG A 148 -16.21 3.00 11.81
C ARG A 148 -17.21 3.69 12.72
N GLN A 149 -16.81 4.72 13.43
CA GLN A 149 -17.73 5.43 14.32
C GLN A 149 -18.78 6.26 13.57
N ASN A 150 -18.51 6.66 12.33
CA ASN A 150 -19.34 7.64 11.62
C ASN A 150 -19.89 7.16 10.26
N ASN A 151 -19.44 6.01 9.74
CA ASN A 151 -19.90 5.49 8.45
C ASN A 151 -20.77 4.24 8.66
N ALA A 152 -22.08 4.45 8.72
CA ALA A 152 -23.06 3.39 8.91
C ALA A 152 -22.97 2.31 7.81
N GLY A 153 -22.70 2.70 6.56
CA GLY A 153 -22.58 1.77 5.44
C GLY A 153 -21.38 0.84 5.54
N LEU A 154 -20.28 1.29 6.16
CA LEU A 154 -19.11 0.44 6.39
C LEU A 154 -19.41 -0.63 7.45
N ILE A 155 -20.07 -0.25 8.56
CA ILE A 155 -20.50 -1.21 9.57
C ILE A 155 -21.55 -2.17 9.02
N ALA A 156 -22.50 -1.68 8.21
CA ALA A 156 -23.52 -2.53 7.62
C ALA A 156 -22.92 -3.64 6.74
N ARG A 157 -21.88 -3.36 5.96
CA ARG A 157 -21.17 -4.37 5.14
C ARG A 157 -20.41 -5.39 5.97
N SER A 158 -19.68 -4.95 7.00
CA SER A 158 -18.97 -5.88 7.87
C SER A 158 -19.94 -6.76 8.65
N TRP A 159 -21.07 -6.20 9.08
CA TRP A 159 -22.12 -6.91 9.76
C TRP A 159 -22.82 -7.94 8.86
N GLN A 160 -23.15 -7.60 7.62
CA GLN A 160 -23.66 -8.57 6.64
C GLN A 160 -22.72 -9.75 6.44
N THR A 161 -21.41 -9.48 6.35
CA THR A 161 -20.41 -10.53 6.17
C THR A 161 -20.44 -11.49 7.36
N ALA A 162 -20.55 -10.98 8.59
CA ALA A 162 -20.72 -11.81 9.78
C ALA A 162 -22.05 -12.59 9.79
N LEU A 163 -23.16 -12.00 9.32
CA LEU A 163 -24.44 -12.70 9.20
C LEU A 163 -24.39 -13.82 8.13
N ALA A 164 -23.60 -13.64 7.07
CA ALA A 164 -23.41 -14.64 6.03
C ALA A 164 -22.62 -15.87 6.53
N GLU A 165 -21.78 -15.70 7.55
CA GLU A 165 -21.02 -16.80 8.18
C GLU A 165 -21.87 -17.67 9.12
N LEU A 166 -23.06 -17.20 9.53
CA LEU A 166 -23.95 -17.97 10.40
C LEU A 166 -24.41 -19.29 9.74
N PRO A 167 -24.75 -20.34 10.53
CA PRO A 167 -25.28 -21.60 10.00
C PRO A 167 -26.54 -21.41 9.14
N GLU A 168 -26.72 -22.27 8.12
CA GLU A 168 -27.86 -22.19 7.18
C GLU A 168 -29.23 -22.15 7.85
N ALA A 169 -29.43 -22.93 8.93
CA ALA A 169 -30.68 -22.93 9.68
C ALA A 169 -31.00 -21.56 10.30
N THR A 170 -29.96 -20.80 10.66
CA THR A 170 -30.07 -19.48 11.29
C THR A 170 -30.25 -18.38 10.25
N ARG A 171 -29.54 -18.47 9.11
CA ARG A 171 -29.65 -17.48 8.02
C ARG A 171 -31.05 -17.38 7.43
N HIS A 172 -31.77 -18.50 7.36
CA HIS A 172 -33.16 -18.52 6.87
C HIS A 172 -34.20 -18.08 7.92
N SER A 173 -33.77 -17.70 9.13
CA SER A 173 -34.67 -17.15 10.12
C SER A 173 -35.17 -15.77 9.69
N ARG A 174 -36.46 -15.48 9.92
CA ARG A 174 -37.08 -14.20 9.51
C ARG A 174 -36.36 -12.98 10.08
N ILE A 175 -35.84 -13.07 11.30
CA ILE A 175 -35.08 -11.97 11.91
C ILE A 175 -33.77 -11.69 11.16
N VAL A 176 -33.04 -12.74 10.75
CA VAL A 176 -31.76 -12.58 10.05
C VAL A 176 -32.00 -12.09 8.64
N SER A 177 -32.99 -12.64 7.93
CA SER A 177 -33.37 -12.14 6.60
C SER A 177 -33.81 -10.68 6.63
N ARG A 178 -34.57 -10.26 7.64
CA ARG A 178 -35.00 -8.86 7.77
C ARG A 178 -33.83 -7.95 8.12
N LEU A 179 -32.96 -8.37 9.03
CA LEU A 179 -31.75 -7.65 9.40
C LEU A 179 -30.82 -7.49 8.19
N ASP A 180 -30.58 -8.56 7.44
CA ASP A 180 -29.77 -8.56 6.22
C ASP A 180 -30.32 -7.60 5.16
N GLU A 181 -31.65 -7.58 4.95
CA GLU A 181 -32.29 -6.64 4.02
C GLU A 181 -32.10 -5.18 4.44
N ILE A 182 -32.27 -4.87 5.74
CA ILE A 182 -32.04 -3.51 6.28
C ILE A 182 -30.58 -3.11 6.10
N LEU A 183 -29.66 -4.00 6.46
CA LEU A 183 -28.23 -3.74 6.29
C LEU A 183 -27.89 -3.57 4.82
N THR A 184 -28.56 -4.29 3.90
CA THR A 184 -28.35 -4.15 2.45
C THR A 184 -28.70 -2.75 1.98
N ARG A 185 -29.86 -2.23 2.40
CA ARG A 185 -30.25 -0.84 2.11
C ARG A 185 -29.25 0.15 2.72
N GLN A 186 -28.82 -0.10 3.95
CA GLN A 186 -27.90 0.78 4.67
C GLN A 186 -26.45 0.71 4.14
N SER A 187 -26.03 -0.40 3.53
CA SER A 187 -24.66 -0.60 3.02
C SER A 187 -24.26 0.40 1.94
N HIS A 188 -25.24 0.97 1.24
CA HIS A 188 -25.05 1.98 0.22
C HIS A 188 -25.07 3.41 0.76
N ARG A 189 -25.36 3.61 2.06
CA ARG A 189 -25.54 4.92 2.68
C ARG A 189 -24.51 5.16 3.78
N THR A 190 -24.00 6.38 3.88
CA THR A 190 -23.06 6.78 4.95
C THR A 190 -23.77 7.05 6.27
N THR A 191 -25.02 7.53 6.21
CA THR A 191 -25.82 7.99 7.35
C THR A 191 -27.05 7.10 7.59
N THR A 192 -27.57 7.07 8.82
CA THR A 192 -28.77 6.32 9.25
C THR A 192 -30.07 7.13 9.18
N GLY A 193 -30.09 8.29 8.51
CA GLY A 193 -31.25 9.19 8.49
C GLY A 193 -32.55 8.53 7.98
N ASP A 194 -32.46 7.68 6.96
CA ASP A 194 -33.61 6.98 6.37
C ASP A 194 -33.96 5.66 7.07
N LEU A 195 -33.18 5.23 8.08
CA LEU A 195 -33.35 3.96 8.76
C LEU A 195 -34.74 3.77 9.39
N PRO A 196 -35.33 4.77 10.10
CA PRO A 196 -36.66 4.61 10.67
C PRO A 196 -37.74 4.34 9.62
N GLU A 197 -37.59 4.94 8.43
CA GLU A 197 -38.52 4.79 7.31
C GLU A 197 -38.38 3.41 6.66
N ASP A 198 -37.14 2.93 6.43
CA ASP A 198 -36.91 1.56 5.93
C ASP A 198 -37.47 0.50 6.89
N LEU A 199 -37.26 0.67 8.21
CA LEU A 199 -37.82 -0.22 9.22
C LEU A 199 -39.36 -0.25 9.16
N ARG A 200 -39.99 0.91 8.97
CA ARG A 200 -41.44 1.06 8.87
C ARG A 200 -41.98 0.42 7.60
N GLU A 201 -41.34 0.65 6.45
CA GLU A 201 -41.71 0.05 5.18
C GLU A 201 -41.70 -1.48 5.26
N LEU A 202 -40.61 -2.05 5.78
CA LEU A 202 -40.48 -3.50 5.95
C LEU A 202 -41.50 -4.07 6.94
N SER A 203 -41.78 -3.36 8.04
CA SER A 203 -42.80 -3.80 9.00
C SER A 203 -44.20 -3.83 8.39
N ILE A 204 -44.53 -2.88 7.52
CA ILE A 204 -45.83 -2.84 6.83
C ILE A 204 -45.91 -3.99 5.83
N ARG A 205 -44.87 -4.18 5.01
CA ARG A 205 -44.80 -5.28 4.05
C ARG A 205 -44.95 -6.65 4.72
N ASP A 206 -44.23 -6.87 5.83
CA ASP A 206 -44.32 -8.11 6.61
C ASP A 206 -45.74 -8.36 7.16
N ALA A 207 -46.43 -7.29 7.57
CA ALA A 207 -47.80 -7.36 8.10
C ALA A 207 -48.82 -7.69 6.99
N ASP A 208 -48.67 -7.08 5.82
CA ASP A 208 -49.50 -7.35 4.64
C ASP A 208 -49.29 -8.79 4.16
N ASP A 209 -48.04 -9.25 4.04
CA ASP A 209 -47.72 -10.63 3.67
C ASP A 209 -48.32 -11.64 4.65
N ALA A 210 -48.28 -11.36 5.96
CA ALA A 210 -48.90 -12.21 6.97
C ALA A 210 -50.43 -12.26 6.83
N HIS A 211 -51.06 -11.10 6.56
CA HIS A 211 -52.49 -10.99 6.33
C HIS A 211 -52.93 -11.80 5.10
N ASP A 212 -52.24 -11.63 3.98
CA ASP A 212 -52.50 -12.32 2.71
C ASP A 212 -52.32 -13.83 2.84
N SER A 213 -51.37 -14.26 3.67
CA SER A 213 -51.13 -15.68 3.93
C SER A 213 -52.31 -16.42 4.57
N LEU A 214 -53.29 -15.68 5.12
CA LEU A 214 -54.53 -16.19 5.69
C LEU A 214 -55.76 -15.93 4.79
N GLY A 215 -55.57 -15.35 3.61
CA GLY A 215 -56.66 -15.02 2.68
C GLY A 215 -57.54 -16.22 2.32
N LEU A 216 -56.95 -17.39 2.05
CA LEU A 216 -57.71 -18.62 1.77
C LEU A 216 -58.60 -19.04 2.95
N ILE A 217 -58.09 -18.94 4.18
CA ILE A 217 -58.87 -19.29 5.38
C ILE A 217 -60.05 -18.35 5.53
N ARG A 218 -59.83 -17.04 5.30
CA ARG A 218 -60.89 -16.02 5.35
C ARG A 218 -62.01 -16.32 4.35
N ILE A 219 -61.65 -16.75 3.13
CA ILE A 219 -62.62 -17.18 2.11
C ILE A 219 -63.40 -18.41 2.60
N ILE A 220 -62.72 -19.42 3.15
CA ILE A 220 -63.38 -20.64 3.66
C ILE A 220 -64.35 -20.30 4.80
N VAL A 221 -63.90 -19.51 5.77
CA VAL A 221 -64.70 -19.08 6.93
C VAL A 221 -65.96 -18.33 6.50
N TRP A 222 -65.87 -17.51 5.45
CA TRP A 222 -67.00 -16.81 4.86
C TRP A 222 -67.90 -17.73 4.01
N ALA A 223 -67.34 -18.75 3.36
CA ALA A 223 -68.09 -19.70 2.53
C ALA A 223 -68.93 -20.68 3.35
N ILE A 224 -68.50 -21.07 4.56
CA ILE A 224 -69.21 -22.05 5.39
C ILE A 224 -70.66 -21.61 5.74
N PRO A 225 -70.93 -20.38 6.22
CA PRO A 225 -72.30 -19.90 6.43
C PRO A 225 -73.14 -19.82 5.15
N MET A 226 -72.51 -19.40 4.04
CA MET A 226 -73.18 -19.33 2.74
C MET A 226 -73.59 -20.73 2.25
N LEU A 227 -72.76 -21.74 2.48
CA LEU A 227 -73.13 -23.14 2.25
C LEU A 227 -74.27 -23.57 3.17
N GLY A 228 -74.26 -23.20 4.45
CA GLY A 228 -75.38 -23.47 5.37
C GLY A 228 -76.71 -22.92 4.81
N PHE A 229 -76.73 -21.65 4.41
CA PHE A 229 -77.88 -21.03 3.77
C PHE A 229 -78.28 -21.75 2.47
N LEU A 230 -77.32 -22.09 1.61
CA LEU A 230 -77.59 -22.89 0.40
C LEU A 230 -78.25 -24.23 0.74
N GLY A 231 -77.84 -24.87 1.85
CA GLY A 231 -78.45 -26.07 2.39
C GLY A 231 -79.94 -25.88 2.71
N THR A 232 -80.31 -24.76 3.33
CA THR A 232 -81.73 -24.45 3.54
C THR A 232 -82.51 -24.23 2.25
N VAL A 233 -81.94 -23.50 1.29
CA VAL A 233 -82.59 -23.24 0.00
C VAL A 233 -82.85 -24.56 -0.73
N ILE A 234 -81.86 -25.45 -0.77
CA ILE A 234 -82.00 -26.77 -1.42
C ILE A 234 -83.01 -27.64 -0.66
N GLY A 235 -82.91 -27.72 0.67
CA GLY A 235 -83.81 -28.55 1.47
C GLY A 235 -85.28 -28.12 1.37
N ILE A 236 -85.54 -26.81 1.45
CA ILE A 236 -86.90 -26.26 1.30
C ILE A 236 -87.40 -26.49 -0.14
N THR A 237 -86.57 -26.24 -1.16
CA THR A 237 -86.99 -26.42 -2.57
C THR A 237 -87.30 -27.90 -2.88
N GLN A 238 -86.50 -28.84 -2.38
CA GLN A 238 -86.74 -30.28 -2.54
C GLN A 238 -88.03 -30.73 -1.85
N THR A 239 -88.31 -30.21 -0.64
CA THR A 239 -89.57 -30.52 0.02
C THR A 239 -90.76 -29.96 -0.75
N LEU A 240 -90.81 -28.64 -0.98
CA LEU A 240 -91.95 -27.99 -1.61
C LEU A 240 -92.21 -28.44 -3.05
N GLY A 241 -91.14 -28.71 -3.82
CA GLY A 241 -91.26 -29.18 -5.20
C GLY A 241 -91.76 -30.63 -5.35
N GLY A 242 -91.67 -31.44 -4.28
CA GLY A 242 -92.06 -32.84 -4.26
C GLY A 242 -93.37 -33.13 -3.51
N LEU A 243 -94.10 -32.10 -3.07
CA LEU A 243 -95.36 -32.27 -2.34
C LEU A 243 -96.52 -32.52 -3.30
N ASP A 244 -97.18 -33.66 -3.10
CA ASP A 244 -98.53 -33.92 -3.59
C ASP A 244 -99.50 -33.70 -2.43
N PHE A 245 -100.36 -32.69 -2.55
CA PHE A 245 -101.32 -32.31 -1.51
C PHE A 245 -102.54 -33.24 -1.42
N THR A 246 -102.63 -34.25 -2.29
CA THR A 246 -103.73 -35.23 -2.25
C THR A 246 -103.67 -36.15 -1.02
N ASP A 247 -102.47 -36.45 -0.50
CA ASP A 247 -102.25 -37.22 0.73
C ASP A 247 -101.89 -36.30 1.92
N GLY A 248 -102.88 -35.56 2.43
CA GLY A 248 -102.68 -34.46 3.38
C GLY A 248 -101.80 -34.74 4.61
N THR A 249 -101.92 -35.90 5.25
CA THR A 249 -101.07 -36.25 6.41
C THR A 249 -99.63 -36.60 6.00
N ALA A 250 -99.46 -37.37 4.93
CA ALA A 250 -98.14 -37.73 4.41
C ALA A 250 -97.40 -36.52 3.84
N ALA A 251 -98.11 -35.59 3.21
CA ALA A 251 -97.57 -34.31 2.73
C ALA A 251 -97.00 -33.47 3.88
N VAL A 252 -97.73 -33.39 5.00
CA VAL A 252 -97.27 -32.66 6.20
C VAL A 252 -96.03 -33.30 6.82
N ASP A 253 -95.98 -34.64 6.91
CA ASP A 253 -94.81 -35.32 7.50
C ASP A 253 -93.56 -35.20 6.61
N ARG A 254 -93.70 -35.28 5.28
CA ARG A 254 -92.60 -35.02 4.32
C ARG A 254 -92.11 -33.58 4.39
N LEU A 255 -93.02 -32.63 4.53
CA LEU A 255 -92.68 -31.21 4.70
C LEU A 255 -91.88 -30.99 5.99
N LYS A 256 -92.34 -31.55 7.12
CA LYS A 256 -91.62 -31.49 8.40
C LYS A 256 -90.22 -32.08 8.29
N SER A 257 -90.08 -33.26 7.68
CA SER A 257 -88.78 -33.96 7.62
C SER A 257 -87.73 -33.18 6.83
N GLY A 258 -88.06 -32.62 5.67
CA GLY A 258 -87.05 -31.88 4.91
C GLY A 258 -86.86 -30.43 5.38
N LEU A 259 -87.84 -29.84 6.08
CA LEU A 259 -87.61 -28.59 6.81
C LEU A 259 -86.61 -28.80 7.97
N TYR A 260 -86.66 -29.93 8.66
CA TYR A 260 -85.65 -30.28 9.66
C TYR A 260 -84.25 -30.40 9.05
N VAL A 261 -84.10 -31.10 7.92
CA VAL A 261 -82.81 -31.21 7.23
C VAL A 261 -82.30 -29.83 6.80
N ALA A 262 -83.17 -28.99 6.23
CA ALA A 262 -82.84 -27.62 5.86
C ALA A 262 -82.28 -26.84 7.08
N PHE A 263 -83.00 -26.81 8.20
CA PHE A 263 -82.54 -26.08 9.38
C PHE A 263 -81.26 -26.65 9.98
N ASP A 264 -81.09 -27.96 10.00
CA ASP A 264 -79.88 -28.60 10.50
C ASP A 264 -78.65 -28.20 9.69
N THR A 265 -78.76 -28.09 8.35
CA THR A 265 -77.64 -27.65 7.49
C THR A 265 -77.20 -26.20 7.77
N THR A 266 -78.13 -25.30 8.07
CA THR A 266 -77.78 -23.93 8.48
C THR A 266 -77.20 -23.89 9.88
N ALA A 267 -77.78 -24.64 10.82
CA ALA A 267 -77.30 -24.70 12.19
C ALA A 267 -75.84 -25.18 12.24
N ILE A 268 -75.51 -26.27 11.54
CA ILE A 268 -74.14 -26.79 11.51
C ILE A 268 -73.19 -25.82 10.78
N GLY A 269 -73.61 -25.19 9.68
CA GLY A 269 -72.80 -24.19 8.99
C GLY A 269 -72.43 -23.01 9.88
N LEU A 270 -73.40 -22.45 10.62
CA LEU A 270 -73.14 -21.36 11.56
C LEU A 270 -72.20 -21.79 12.69
N VAL A 271 -72.44 -22.96 13.30
CA VAL A 271 -71.58 -23.48 14.37
C VAL A 271 -70.15 -23.69 13.88
N LEU A 272 -69.95 -24.34 12.74
CA LEU A 272 -68.62 -24.58 12.16
C LEU A 272 -67.92 -23.26 11.82
N SER A 273 -68.63 -22.26 11.31
CA SER A 273 -68.06 -20.95 11.01
C SER A 273 -67.60 -20.21 12.26
N VAL A 274 -68.43 -20.18 13.32
CA VAL A 274 -68.06 -19.56 14.60
C VAL A 274 -66.83 -20.23 15.21
N VAL A 275 -66.79 -21.57 15.18
CA VAL A 275 -65.62 -22.33 15.65
C VAL A 275 -64.39 -22.01 14.80
N ALA A 276 -64.52 -21.93 13.48
CA ALA A 276 -63.40 -21.61 12.59
C ALA A 276 -62.85 -20.20 12.84
N ILE A 277 -63.71 -19.19 13.05
CA ILE A 277 -63.31 -17.83 13.44
C ILE A 277 -62.55 -17.85 14.77
N PHE A 278 -63.07 -18.59 15.76
CA PHE A 278 -62.44 -18.71 17.07
C PHE A 278 -61.05 -19.35 16.99
N LEU A 279 -60.87 -20.35 16.11
CA LEU A 279 -59.57 -20.99 15.87
C LEU A 279 -58.61 -20.11 15.07
N GLN A 280 -59.13 -19.28 14.15
CA GLN A 280 -58.34 -18.34 13.37
C GLN A 280 -57.74 -17.23 14.23
N PHE A 281 -58.51 -16.69 15.19
CA PHE A 281 -58.11 -15.56 16.03
C PHE A 281 -56.74 -15.73 16.74
N PRO A 282 -56.46 -16.80 17.50
CA PRO A 282 -55.18 -16.96 18.18
C PRO A 282 -54.00 -17.12 17.21
N VAL A 283 -54.24 -17.68 16.01
CA VAL A 283 -53.21 -17.80 14.97
C VAL A 283 -52.85 -16.43 14.40
N GLU A 284 -53.86 -15.63 14.03
CA GLU A 284 -53.67 -14.24 13.59
C GLU A 284 -52.92 -13.41 14.64
N ARG A 285 -53.37 -13.48 15.89
CA ARG A 285 -52.72 -12.78 17.02
C ARG A 285 -51.29 -13.27 17.24
N GLY A 286 -51.05 -14.57 17.13
CA GLY A 286 -49.73 -15.17 17.26
C GLY A 286 -48.76 -14.66 16.20
N GLN A 287 -49.20 -14.58 14.94
CA GLN A 287 -48.40 -14.05 13.83
C GLN A 287 -48.11 -12.55 14.00
N GLN A 288 -49.12 -11.74 14.33
CA GLN A 288 -48.94 -10.30 14.58
C GLN A 288 -47.96 -10.03 15.73
N SER A 289 -48.09 -10.78 16.84
CA SER A 289 -47.17 -10.67 17.97
C SER A 289 -45.75 -11.08 17.59
N LEU A 290 -45.57 -12.16 16.82
CA LEU A 290 -44.24 -12.57 16.35
C LEU A 290 -43.59 -11.48 15.49
N LEU A 291 -44.33 -10.86 14.57
CA LEU A 291 -43.80 -9.77 13.74
C LEU A 291 -43.45 -8.54 14.56
N ALA A 292 -44.26 -8.17 15.55
CA ALA A 292 -43.98 -7.08 16.47
C ALA A 292 -42.70 -7.35 17.31
N ASP A 293 -42.54 -8.59 17.78
CA ASP A 293 -41.33 -9.00 18.52
C ASP A 293 -40.08 -8.92 17.62
N ILE A 294 -40.19 -9.35 16.35
CA ILE A 294 -39.10 -9.25 15.36
C ILE A 294 -38.77 -7.78 15.10
N ASP A 295 -39.77 -6.92 14.84
CA ASP A 295 -39.56 -5.49 14.59
C ASP A 295 -38.84 -4.81 15.76
N ALA A 296 -39.33 -5.02 16.98
CA ALA A 296 -38.73 -4.46 18.19
C ALA A 296 -37.29 -4.94 18.39
N ARG A 297 -37.03 -6.23 18.16
CA ARG A 297 -35.69 -6.81 18.33
C ARG A 297 -34.72 -6.31 17.26
N VAL A 298 -35.12 -6.27 15.99
CA VAL A 298 -34.31 -5.74 14.89
C VAL A 298 -34.00 -4.26 15.13
N ARG A 299 -35.00 -3.46 15.52
CA ARG A 299 -34.80 -2.05 15.86
C ARG A 299 -33.78 -1.86 16.98
N LYS A 300 -33.84 -2.69 18.03
CA LYS A 300 -32.85 -2.70 19.12
C LYS A 300 -31.45 -3.05 18.61
N LEU A 301 -31.32 -4.10 17.80
CA LEU A 301 -30.03 -4.53 17.25
C LEU A 301 -29.42 -3.43 16.38
N VAL A 302 -30.21 -2.85 15.47
CA VAL A 302 -29.71 -1.85 14.52
C VAL A 302 -29.35 -0.54 15.23
N SER A 303 -30.15 -0.11 16.22
CA SER A 303 -29.80 1.08 17.02
C SER A 303 -28.57 0.88 17.92
N ALA A 304 -28.28 -0.35 18.35
CA ALA A 304 -27.07 -0.67 19.10
C ALA A 304 -25.85 -0.90 18.20
N GLY A 305 -26.06 -1.39 16.98
CA GLY A 305 -25.00 -1.78 16.05
C GLY A 305 -24.59 -0.70 15.05
N LEU A 306 -25.48 0.22 14.67
CA LEU A 306 -25.16 1.31 13.76
C LEU A 306 -24.89 2.63 14.51
N PRO A 307 -24.10 3.55 13.92
CA PRO A 307 -23.93 4.90 14.45
C PRO A 307 -25.27 5.63 14.54
N SER A 308 -25.46 6.40 15.60
CA SER A 308 -26.63 7.27 15.75
C SER A 308 -26.35 8.63 15.11
N ASP A 309 -27.05 8.95 14.02
CA ASP A 309 -27.14 10.31 13.52
C ASP A 309 -28.32 11.01 14.22
N ASP A 310 -28.11 11.59 15.41
CA ASP A 310 -29.18 12.32 16.10
C ASP A 310 -29.44 13.67 15.37
N PRO A 311 -30.63 13.92 14.81
CA PRO A 311 -30.91 15.13 14.02
C PRO A 311 -30.93 16.45 14.81
N GLY A 312 -30.68 16.40 16.13
CA GLY A 312 -30.75 17.56 17.03
C GLY A 312 -29.66 18.63 16.86
N ASP A 313 -28.50 18.31 16.26
CA ASP A 313 -27.32 19.19 16.27
C ASP A 313 -26.62 19.30 14.89
N SER A 314 -27.39 19.18 13.82
CA SER A 314 -26.97 18.94 12.43
C SER A 314 -25.87 19.87 11.84
N GLN A 315 -25.73 21.12 12.27
CA GLN A 315 -24.66 22.01 11.75
C GLN A 315 -23.41 22.01 12.62
N THR A 316 -23.58 22.06 13.94
CA THR A 316 -22.50 22.05 14.92
C THR A 316 -21.78 20.72 14.93
N GLU A 317 -22.53 19.62 14.81
CA GLU A 317 -21.98 18.27 14.71
C GLU A 317 -21.30 18.03 13.37
N LEU A 318 -21.85 18.50 12.24
CA LEU A 318 -21.19 18.39 10.93
C LEU A 318 -19.85 19.14 10.90
N VAL A 319 -19.80 20.35 11.46
CA VAL A 319 -18.55 21.13 11.58
C VAL A 319 -17.57 20.43 12.51
N THR A 320 -18.03 19.94 13.67
CA THR A 320 -17.19 19.19 14.61
C THR A 320 -16.65 17.90 13.99
N HIS A 321 -17.49 17.19 13.25
CA HIS A 321 -17.18 15.96 12.53
C HIS A 321 -16.13 16.21 11.43
N LEU A 322 -16.30 17.28 10.64
CA LEU A 322 -15.32 17.69 9.64
C LEU A 322 -13.98 18.10 10.27
N CYS A 323 -14.01 18.90 11.35
CA CYS A 323 -12.80 19.27 12.09
C CYS A 323 -12.08 18.04 12.65
N ARG A 324 -12.81 17.10 13.25
CA ARG A 324 -12.25 15.84 13.78
C ARG A 324 -11.64 14.97 12.67
N GLY A 325 -12.34 14.85 11.54
CA GLY A 325 -11.84 14.11 10.37
C GLY A 325 -10.57 14.73 9.78
N ILE A 326 -10.48 16.07 9.74
CA ILE A 326 -9.29 16.80 9.31
C ILE A 326 -8.13 16.60 10.28
N GLU A 327 -8.36 16.69 11.60
CA GLU A 327 -7.33 16.41 12.62
C GLU A 327 -6.72 15.01 12.44
N VAL A 328 -7.58 14.01 12.26
CA VAL A 328 -7.17 12.62 12.06
C VAL A 328 -6.39 12.44 10.76
N ALA A 329 -6.85 13.02 9.65
CA ALA A 329 -6.17 12.96 8.36
C ALA A 329 -4.80 13.64 8.39
N ILE A 330 -4.69 14.79 9.08
CA ILE A 330 -3.43 15.51 9.27
C ILE A 330 -2.48 14.67 10.14
N ALA A 331 -2.96 14.08 11.23
CA ALA A 331 -2.14 13.23 12.09
C ALA A 331 -1.58 12.02 11.33
N GLN A 332 -2.42 11.36 10.52
CA GLN A 332 -1.98 10.24 9.68
C GLN A 332 -1.00 10.69 8.59
N SER A 333 -1.27 11.81 7.92
CA SER A 333 -0.35 12.40 6.92
C SER A 333 1.00 12.74 7.53
N LEU A 334 1.03 13.39 8.70
CA LEU A 334 2.25 13.75 9.39
C LEU A 334 3.04 12.52 9.83
N SER A 335 2.37 11.47 10.33
CA SER A 335 3.02 10.21 10.68
C SER A 335 3.63 9.51 9.45
N THR A 336 2.92 9.55 8.31
CA THR A 336 3.38 8.97 7.05
C THR A 336 4.56 9.77 6.51
N GLN A 337 4.49 11.10 6.52
CA GLN A 337 5.58 11.99 6.13
C GLN A 337 6.80 11.77 7.04
N ALA A 338 6.64 11.69 8.36
CA ALA A 338 7.75 11.44 9.28
C ALA A 338 8.45 10.10 8.97
N LYS A 339 7.67 9.05 8.67
CA LYS A 339 8.20 7.75 8.27
C LYS A 339 8.98 7.83 6.94
N LEU A 340 8.42 8.48 5.93
CA LEU A 340 9.10 8.69 4.65
C LEU A 340 10.37 9.53 4.79
N TRP A 341 10.35 10.56 5.65
CA TRP A 341 11.54 11.35 5.97
C TRP A 341 12.61 10.49 6.67
N GLN A 342 12.21 9.61 7.59
CA GLN A 342 13.14 8.70 8.24
C GLN A 342 13.78 7.72 7.23
N GLU A 343 12.96 7.09 6.38
CA GLU A 343 13.45 6.16 5.34
C GLU A 343 14.38 6.87 4.34
N THR A 344 14.02 8.07 3.87
CA THR A 344 14.85 8.84 2.93
C THR A 344 16.15 9.34 3.58
N ILE A 345 16.15 9.69 4.87
CA ILE A 345 17.38 10.06 5.60
C ILE A 345 18.28 8.84 5.75
N GLU A 346 17.74 7.67 6.08
CA GLU A 346 18.52 6.43 6.17
C GLU A 346 19.13 6.04 4.82
N GLU A 347 18.35 6.13 3.74
CA GLU A 347 18.82 5.87 2.39
C GLU A 347 19.88 6.89 1.94
N ALA A 348 19.69 8.18 2.22
CA ALA A 348 20.68 9.22 1.95
C ALA A 348 21.97 9.02 2.76
N GLN A 349 21.86 8.63 4.05
CA GLN A 349 23.02 8.29 4.87
C GLN A 349 23.77 7.07 4.33
N ALA A 350 23.05 6.05 3.85
CA ALA A 350 23.65 4.87 3.23
C ALA A 350 24.39 5.25 1.94
N ALA A 351 23.75 6.01 1.04
CA ALA A 351 24.36 6.49 -0.20
C ALA A 351 25.61 7.35 0.07
N TRP A 352 25.55 8.25 1.06
CA TRP A 352 26.67 9.10 1.42
C TRP A 352 27.86 8.30 1.98
N ARG A 353 27.60 7.26 2.80
CA ARG A 353 28.65 6.35 3.28
C ARG A 353 29.34 5.63 2.13
N THR A 354 28.57 5.10 1.17
CA THR A 354 29.12 4.42 -0.01
C THR A 354 29.99 5.37 -0.84
N GLN A 355 29.51 6.59 -1.12
CA GLN A 355 30.27 7.56 -1.90
C GLN A 355 31.55 8.04 -1.20
N HIS A 356 31.55 8.15 0.14
CA HIS A 356 32.76 8.45 0.90
C HIS A 356 33.78 7.31 0.82
N GLN A 357 33.34 6.06 0.88
CA GLN A 357 34.22 4.90 0.75
C GLN A 357 34.82 4.80 -0.65
N GLU A 358 34.01 4.97 -1.70
CA GLU A 358 34.48 4.99 -3.09
C GLU A 358 35.46 6.16 -3.35
N GLY A 359 35.14 7.36 -2.86
CA GLY A 359 36.00 8.54 -2.97
C GLY A 359 37.33 8.37 -2.22
N ALA A 360 37.33 7.79 -1.03
CA ALA A 360 38.54 7.50 -0.26
C ALA A 360 39.43 6.46 -0.97
N GLU A 361 38.84 5.42 -1.55
CA GLU A 361 39.57 4.46 -2.36
C GLU A 361 40.15 5.07 -3.64
N GLN A 362 39.39 5.91 -4.33
CA GLN A 362 39.85 6.58 -5.54
C GLN A 362 40.96 7.57 -5.24
N PHE A 363 40.85 8.35 -4.15
CA PHE A 363 41.91 9.22 -3.66
C PHE A 363 43.17 8.42 -3.32
N ARG A 364 43.02 7.28 -2.61
CA ARG A 364 44.14 6.37 -2.31
C ARG A 364 44.81 5.86 -3.59
N ARG A 365 44.03 5.45 -4.59
CA ARG A 365 44.55 4.98 -5.90
C ARG A 365 45.28 6.08 -6.65
N LEU A 366 44.73 7.29 -6.70
CA LEU A 366 45.35 8.45 -7.36
C LEU A 366 46.64 8.88 -6.64
N LEU A 367 46.63 8.93 -5.31
CA LEU A 367 47.81 9.25 -4.51
C LEU A 367 48.92 8.22 -4.74
N GLN A 368 48.57 6.94 -4.75
CA GLN A 368 49.52 5.86 -5.03
C GLN A 368 50.06 5.95 -6.47
N ALA A 369 49.20 6.18 -7.46
CA ALA A 369 49.60 6.33 -8.86
C ALA A 369 50.47 7.57 -9.13
N ALA A 370 50.32 8.64 -8.35
CA ALA A 370 51.10 9.87 -8.51
C ALA A 370 52.41 9.85 -7.72
N MET A 371 52.39 9.39 -6.47
CA MET A 371 53.58 9.42 -5.61
C MET A 371 54.58 8.30 -5.93
N GLN A 372 54.10 7.12 -6.34
CA GLN A 372 54.98 5.98 -6.60
C GLN A 372 55.96 6.26 -7.75
N PRO A 373 55.53 6.78 -8.93
CA PRO A 373 56.45 7.14 -10.01
C PRO A 373 57.36 8.32 -9.67
N ALA A 374 56.86 9.28 -8.88
CA ALA A 374 57.64 10.46 -8.49
C ALA A 374 58.82 10.07 -7.60
N LEU A 375 58.61 9.18 -6.62
CA LEU A 375 59.67 8.69 -5.72
C LEU A 375 60.70 7.83 -6.46
N THR A 376 60.27 6.94 -7.37
CA THR A 376 61.20 6.13 -8.17
C THR A 376 62.03 6.99 -9.12
N HIS A 377 61.41 7.96 -9.81
CA HIS A 377 62.13 8.87 -10.69
C HIS A 377 63.10 9.78 -9.95
N HIS A 378 62.80 10.16 -8.70
CA HIS A 378 63.74 10.93 -7.88
C HIS A 378 64.93 10.09 -7.41
N ALA A 379 64.69 8.82 -7.05
CA ALA A 379 65.76 7.87 -6.71
C ALA A 379 66.72 7.63 -7.90
N ASP A 380 66.17 7.39 -9.11
CA ASP A 380 66.97 7.19 -10.32
C ASP A 380 67.79 8.44 -10.69
N ARG A 381 67.23 9.65 -10.51
CA ARG A 381 67.98 10.90 -10.73
C ARG A 381 69.13 11.07 -9.75
N ILE A 382 68.94 10.70 -8.48
CA ILE A 382 70.00 10.77 -7.47
C ILE A 382 71.12 9.80 -7.83
N GLU A 383 70.80 8.57 -8.23
CA GLU A 383 71.78 7.56 -8.65
C GLU A 383 72.57 8.00 -9.90
N GLN A 384 71.88 8.58 -10.90
CA GLN A 384 72.55 9.18 -12.06
C GLN A 384 73.50 10.33 -11.69
N THR A 385 73.13 11.18 -10.73
CA THR A 385 74.00 12.27 -10.29
C THR A 385 75.23 11.77 -9.52
N ILE A 386 75.07 10.72 -8.71
CA ILE A 386 76.19 10.07 -8.02
C ILE A 386 77.15 9.45 -9.04
N GLY A 387 76.64 8.76 -10.06
CA GLY A 387 77.48 8.20 -11.13
C GLY A 387 78.25 9.26 -11.93
N LYS A 388 77.65 10.44 -12.19
CA LYS A 388 78.34 11.57 -12.83
C LYS A 388 79.43 12.18 -11.94
N LEU A 389 79.20 12.28 -10.63
CA LEU A 389 80.17 12.76 -9.65
C LEU A 389 81.38 11.83 -9.53
N ASP A 390 81.17 10.52 -9.58
CA ASP A 390 82.25 9.52 -9.51
C ASP A 390 83.12 9.51 -10.79
N GLY A 391 82.48 9.69 -11.96
CA GLY A 391 83.18 9.93 -13.24
C GLY A 391 84.00 11.23 -13.26
N ALA A 392 83.47 12.31 -12.68
CA ALA A 392 84.20 13.58 -12.54
C ALA A 392 85.37 13.46 -11.54
N ALA A 393 85.19 12.76 -10.42
CA ALA A 393 86.25 12.57 -9.43
C ALA A 393 87.41 11.71 -9.99
N SER A 394 87.09 10.66 -10.74
CA SER A 394 88.10 9.79 -11.36
C SER A 394 88.90 10.51 -12.46
N SER A 395 88.25 11.31 -13.31
CA SER A 395 88.93 12.13 -14.33
C SER A 395 89.81 13.24 -13.73
N VAL A 396 89.37 13.92 -12.67
CA VAL A 396 90.19 14.89 -11.94
C VAL A 396 91.42 14.21 -11.32
N ASN A 397 91.27 13.00 -10.77
CA ASN A 397 92.39 12.26 -10.18
C ASN A 397 93.40 11.82 -11.25
N LEU A 398 92.94 11.44 -12.44
CA LEU A 398 93.81 11.14 -13.58
C LEU A 398 94.59 12.38 -14.05
N ALA A 399 93.90 13.52 -14.22
CA ALA A 399 94.52 14.78 -14.63
C ALA A 399 95.57 15.27 -13.62
N LEU A 400 95.31 15.11 -12.31
CA LEU A 400 96.26 15.50 -11.26
C LEU A 400 97.53 14.62 -11.29
N ARG A 401 97.40 13.34 -11.64
CA ARG A 401 98.53 12.42 -11.82
C ARG A 401 99.37 12.76 -13.05
N GLU A 402 98.72 13.12 -14.16
CA GLU A 402 99.41 13.57 -15.37
C GLU A 402 100.16 14.90 -15.13
N GLN A 403 99.52 15.86 -14.46
CA GLN A 403 100.14 17.15 -14.15
C GLN A 403 101.33 17.02 -13.18
N THR A 404 101.24 16.13 -12.19
CA THR A 404 102.34 15.86 -11.27
C THR A 404 103.49 15.07 -11.90
N ALA A 405 103.24 14.30 -12.97
CA ALA A 405 104.28 13.70 -13.79
C ALA A 405 104.99 14.77 -14.64
N ALA A 406 104.23 15.65 -15.30
CA ALA A 406 104.77 16.74 -16.12
C ALA A 406 105.63 17.74 -15.30
N TRP A 407 105.21 18.08 -14.08
CA TRP A 407 106.02 18.91 -13.17
C TRP A 407 107.34 18.25 -12.78
N ARG A 408 107.37 16.93 -12.67
CA ARG A 408 108.56 16.17 -12.28
C ARG A 408 109.61 16.19 -13.38
N ASP A 409 109.19 16.03 -14.63
CA ASP A 409 110.08 16.07 -15.80
C ASP A 409 110.67 17.48 -16.02
N ALA A 410 109.86 18.54 -15.90
CA ALA A 410 110.32 19.92 -16.03
C ALA A 410 111.33 20.33 -14.93
N LEU A 411 111.15 19.82 -13.70
CA LEU A 411 112.11 20.03 -12.61
C LEU A 411 113.45 19.31 -12.86
N GLN A 412 113.43 18.17 -13.55
CA GLN A 412 114.64 17.45 -13.92
C GLN A 412 115.40 18.16 -15.05
N GLU A 413 114.69 18.75 -16.01
CA GLU A 413 115.27 19.51 -17.12
C GLU A 413 115.94 20.82 -16.63
N THR A 414 115.27 21.57 -15.75
CA THR A 414 115.83 22.79 -15.16
C THR A 414 117.02 22.53 -14.22
N ALA A 415 117.09 21.36 -13.56
CA ALA A 415 118.25 20.98 -12.76
C ALA A 415 119.51 20.72 -13.61
N ILE A 416 119.34 20.20 -14.82
CA ILE A 416 120.43 19.98 -15.79
C ILE A 416 120.93 21.34 -16.35
N GLU A 417 120.02 22.29 -16.56
CA GLU A 417 120.32 23.63 -17.09
C GLU A 417 121.00 24.55 -16.06
N VAL A 418 120.66 24.43 -14.77
CA VAL A 418 121.35 25.19 -13.69
C VAL A 418 122.77 24.70 -13.45
N GLN A 419 123.04 23.40 -13.63
CA GLN A 419 124.41 22.86 -13.52
C GLN A 419 125.33 23.33 -14.65
N THR A 420 124.82 23.47 -15.88
CA THR A 420 125.59 24.00 -17.00
C THR A 420 125.88 25.50 -16.86
N HIS A 421 124.94 26.28 -16.33
CA HIS A 421 125.13 27.72 -16.04
C HIS A 421 126.13 27.99 -14.89
N ARG A 422 126.19 27.09 -13.89
CA ARG A 422 127.19 27.16 -12.82
C ARG A 422 128.61 26.87 -13.30
N ARG A 423 128.76 26.04 -14.34
CA ARG A 423 130.07 25.67 -14.91
C ARG A 423 130.68 26.79 -15.77
N THR A 424 129.85 27.60 -16.43
CA THR A 424 130.27 28.78 -17.21
C THR A 424 130.61 30.01 -16.36
N LEU A 425 130.01 30.16 -15.17
CA LEU A 425 130.35 31.27 -14.26
C LEU A 425 131.71 31.06 -13.56
N LEU A 426 132.13 29.82 -13.31
CA LEU A 426 133.44 29.52 -12.71
C LEU A 426 134.62 29.86 -13.65
N THR A 427 134.44 29.73 -14.97
CA THR A 427 135.47 30.09 -15.95
C THR A 427 135.60 31.59 -16.17
N HIS A 428 134.54 32.37 -15.97
CA HIS A 428 134.56 33.84 -16.05
C HIS A 428 135.22 34.51 -14.84
N VAL A 429 135.15 33.89 -13.66
CA VAL A 429 135.80 34.39 -12.44
C VAL A 429 137.33 34.20 -12.48
N GLU A 430 137.81 33.12 -13.10
CA GLU A 430 139.25 32.81 -13.25
C GLU A 430 139.97 33.76 -14.25
N ALA A 431 139.25 34.25 -15.27
CA ALA A 431 139.76 35.20 -16.27
C ALA A 431 139.81 36.66 -15.78
N MET A 432 138.89 37.08 -14.89
CA MET A 432 138.89 38.45 -14.34
C MET A 432 139.97 38.68 -13.26
N THR A 433 140.38 37.64 -12.54
CA THR A 433 141.40 37.74 -11.48
C THR A 433 142.84 37.93 -12.00
N THR A 434 143.10 37.64 -13.28
CA THR A 434 144.45 37.75 -13.90
C THR A 434 144.69 39.11 -14.59
N LEU A 435 143.64 39.85 -14.93
CA LEU A 435 143.74 41.20 -15.52
C LEU A 435 143.79 42.32 -14.46
N ALA A 436 143.20 42.10 -13.27
CA ALA A 436 143.19 43.07 -12.17
C ALA A 436 144.55 43.24 -11.44
N THR A 437 145.50 42.32 -11.61
CA THR A 437 146.82 42.36 -10.95
C THR A 437 147.93 43.04 -11.77
N ARG A 438 147.68 43.44 -13.04
CA ARG A 438 148.67 44.12 -13.89
C ARG A 438 148.49 45.63 -14.05
N GLN A 439 147.40 46.23 -13.55
CA GLN A 439 147.02 47.62 -13.87
C GLN A 439 147.08 48.59 -12.66
N THR A 440 147.82 48.23 -11.61
CA THR A 440 147.98 49.03 -10.36
C THR A 440 149.42 49.45 -10.06
N GLN A 441 150.27 49.65 -11.09
CA GLN A 441 151.52 50.41 -10.96
C GLN A 441 151.79 51.25 -12.22
N ALA A 442 152.12 52.53 -11.99
CA ALA A 442 152.39 53.64 -12.91
C ALA A 442 151.13 54.30 -13.52
N SER A 443 150.64 55.45 -13.01
CA SER A 443 151.24 56.81 -13.10
C SER A 443 151.54 57.18 -14.55
N GLU A 444 151.24 58.36 -15.08
CA GLU A 444 150.71 59.64 -14.60
C GLU A 444 150.43 60.46 -15.87
N HIS A 445 149.81 61.62 -15.69
CA HIS A 445 149.66 62.75 -16.63
C HIS A 445 148.44 62.83 -17.57
N GLU A 446 147.50 63.65 -17.11
CA GLU A 446 147.20 65.00 -17.63
C GLU A 446 146.59 65.22 -19.05
N PHE A 447 145.41 65.85 -19.02
CA PHE A 447 145.06 67.15 -19.65
C PHE A 447 143.87 67.20 -20.65
N LYS A 448 142.81 67.88 -20.19
CA LYS A 448 141.83 68.81 -20.81
C LYS A 448 140.91 68.46 -22.00
N ALA A 449 139.64 68.84 -21.75
CA ALA A 449 138.60 69.46 -22.61
C ALA A 449 138.06 68.61 -23.78
N THR A 450 136.75 68.50 -24.09
CA THR A 450 135.67 69.51 -24.16
C THR A 450 134.33 68.80 -24.45
N ASP A 451 133.22 69.46 -24.10
CA ASP A 451 131.86 69.50 -24.72
C ASP A 451 130.89 68.29 -24.84
N ILE A 452 129.71 68.50 -24.20
CA ILE A 452 128.30 68.44 -24.69
C ILE A 452 127.75 67.09 -25.24
N ASP A 453 126.74 66.49 -24.58
CA ASP A 453 125.27 66.70 -24.79
C ASP A 453 124.40 65.64 -24.03
N PRO A 454 123.10 65.92 -23.72
CA PRO A 454 122.24 65.12 -22.83
C PRO A 454 121.20 64.26 -23.57
N ALA A 455 121.14 62.95 -23.30
CA ALA A 455 120.04 62.08 -23.75
C ALA A 455 119.98 60.70 -23.04
N MET A 456 119.86 60.64 -21.71
CA MET A 456 119.56 59.37 -21.00
C MET A 456 118.63 59.57 -19.79
N ALA A 457 117.60 60.40 -19.97
CA ALA A 457 116.59 60.69 -18.95
C ALA A 457 115.19 60.13 -19.28
N LYS A 458 115.06 59.17 -20.22
CA LYS A 458 113.72 58.71 -20.67
C LYS A 458 113.52 57.20 -20.87
N ALA A 459 114.39 56.33 -20.32
CA ALA A 459 114.28 54.88 -20.52
C ALA A 459 114.14 54.02 -19.25
N MET A 460 114.47 54.51 -18.05
CA MET A 460 114.44 53.67 -16.83
C MET A 460 113.31 53.98 -15.85
N THR A 461 112.52 55.02 -16.12
CA THR A 461 111.23 55.31 -15.45
C THR A 461 110.10 54.37 -15.89
N THR A 462 110.31 53.56 -16.92
CA THR A 462 109.32 52.58 -17.43
C THR A 462 109.44 51.19 -16.75
N LEU A 463 110.60 50.88 -16.14
CA LEU A 463 110.84 49.62 -15.41
C LEU A 463 110.38 49.64 -13.95
N ALA A 464 110.19 50.82 -13.36
CA ALA A 464 109.68 50.97 -11.99
C ALA A 464 108.15 50.80 -11.88
N ARG A 465 107.41 50.93 -12.99
CA ARG A 465 105.93 50.76 -13.04
C ARG A 465 105.48 49.29 -13.11
N ALA A 466 106.39 48.34 -13.33
CA ALA A 466 106.02 46.91 -13.43
C ALA A 466 106.12 46.14 -12.10
N VAL A 467 106.86 46.66 -11.11
CA VAL A 467 107.18 45.93 -9.87
C VAL A 467 106.14 46.16 -8.76
N ASP A 468 105.42 47.28 -8.78
CA ASP A 468 104.44 47.60 -7.72
C ASP A 468 103.06 46.96 -7.96
N ILE A 469 102.73 46.68 -9.23
CA ILE A 469 101.46 46.04 -9.63
C ILE A 469 101.46 44.52 -9.35
N LEU A 470 102.64 43.92 -9.15
CA LEU A 470 102.79 42.50 -8.84
C LEU A 470 102.74 42.16 -7.34
N SER A 471 102.79 43.17 -6.44
CA SER A 471 102.89 42.93 -4.98
C SER A 471 101.55 42.93 -4.22
N THR A 472 100.42 43.22 -4.90
CA THR A 472 99.09 43.36 -4.25
C THR A 472 98.09 42.25 -4.58
N ARG A 473 98.52 41.11 -5.13
CA ARG A 473 97.63 39.96 -5.39
C ARG A 473 98.23 38.63 -4.95
N LEU A 474 97.93 38.23 -3.70
CA LEU A 474 97.66 36.86 -3.18
C LEU A 474 98.19 36.70 -1.72
N PRO A 475 97.67 35.77 -0.90
CA PRO A 475 96.27 35.39 -0.65
C PRO A 475 95.98 35.32 0.88
N GLU A 476 94.72 35.23 1.30
CA GLU A 476 94.44 34.51 2.56
C GLU A 476 93.13 33.73 2.51
N LYS A 477 93.23 32.55 3.11
CA LYS A 477 92.38 31.38 3.03
C LYS A 477 91.87 31.15 4.45
N ASN A 478 90.57 30.92 4.66
CA ASN A 478 90.03 29.77 5.41
C ASN A 478 88.54 29.94 5.79
N ALA A 479 87.86 28.80 5.77
CA ALA A 479 86.46 28.46 6.00
C ALA A 479 86.00 28.59 7.48
N PRO A 480 84.84 28.02 7.95
CA PRO A 480 83.50 27.78 7.38
C PRO A 480 82.32 28.25 8.29
N ARG A 481 81.08 28.15 7.75
CA ARG A 481 79.75 27.88 8.39
C ARG A 481 79.19 28.86 9.46
N VAL A 482 77.96 29.35 9.23
CA VAL A 482 76.70 29.02 9.96
C VAL A 482 75.55 29.91 9.43
N VAL A 483 74.44 29.26 9.05
CA VAL A 483 73.00 29.60 9.19
C VAL A 483 72.65 31.06 9.52
N ASP A 484 71.89 31.74 8.65
CA ASP A 484 70.45 31.98 8.84
C ASP A 484 69.87 32.87 7.75
N ALA A 485 68.62 32.58 7.38
CA ALA A 485 67.80 33.40 6.51
C ALA A 485 66.83 34.20 7.37
N SER A 486 66.83 35.55 7.28
CA SER A 486 65.64 36.39 7.47
C SER A 486 65.93 37.88 7.21
N ALA A 487 64.89 38.58 6.72
CA ALA A 487 64.71 40.03 6.52
C ALA A 487 65.30 40.61 5.20
N ALA A 488 64.61 41.39 4.35
CA ALA A 488 63.36 42.14 4.47
C ALA A 488 62.82 42.57 3.07
N ASN A 489 61.69 43.29 3.10
CA ASN A 489 60.92 43.99 2.05
C ASN A 489 59.84 43.18 1.33
N ALA A 490 58.56 43.21 1.75
CA ALA A 490 57.61 44.31 2.01
C ALA A 490 56.93 44.87 0.75
N SER A 491 55.65 44.49 0.58
CA SER A 491 54.58 45.34 0.08
C SER A 491 53.21 44.78 0.51
N GLU A 492 52.57 45.57 1.37
CA GLU A 492 51.19 45.61 1.88
C GLU A 492 50.20 46.12 0.77
N PRO A 493 48.89 46.44 1.01
CA PRO A 493 48.03 46.28 2.21
C PRO A 493 46.52 45.93 1.97
N VAL A 494 45.74 46.00 3.06
CA VAL A 494 44.29 46.39 3.24
C VAL A 494 43.26 45.24 3.31
N GLU A 495 42.77 44.86 4.52
CA GLU A 495 41.54 45.34 5.24
C GLU A 495 40.22 44.91 4.55
N SER A 496 39.11 44.53 5.17
CA SER A 496 38.62 44.53 6.55
C SER A 496 37.36 43.64 6.65
N ALA A 497 37.00 43.27 7.88
CA ALA A 497 35.64 43.09 8.39
C ALA A 497 34.69 42.00 7.80
N ARG A 498 34.19 41.13 8.68
CA ARG A 498 32.77 41.19 9.06
C ARG A 498 32.46 40.35 10.30
N ASP A 499 32.14 41.08 11.36
CA ASP A 499 31.28 40.62 12.44
C ASP A 499 29.81 40.80 11.96
N GLN A 500 28.95 39.79 12.13
CA GLN A 500 27.53 40.03 12.42
C GLN A 500 26.79 38.75 12.83
N ARG A 501 26.54 38.67 14.14
CA ARG A 501 25.35 38.08 14.75
C ARG A 501 24.31 39.21 15.00
N LEU A 502 23.03 38.86 14.78
CA LEU A 502 21.78 39.26 15.48
C LEU A 502 20.82 40.36 14.93
N GLY A 503 19.53 39.96 14.85
CA GLY A 503 18.28 40.77 14.97
C GLY A 503 17.27 40.50 13.85
N ARG A 504 16.18 39.68 13.94
CA ARG A 504 14.94 39.64 14.76
C ARG A 504 13.83 40.64 14.32
N ALA A 505 12.63 40.13 14.01
CA ALA A 505 11.32 40.80 13.89
C ALA A 505 10.27 39.74 13.47
N ALA A 506 9.02 39.62 13.94
CA ALA A 506 8.07 40.56 14.57
C ALA A 506 7.97 41.90 13.83
#